data_AF-A0A5P9PQJ8-F1
#
_entry.id   AF-A0A5P9PQJ8-F1
#
_cell.length_a   1.000
_cell.length_b   1.000
_cell.length_c   1.000
_cell.angle_alpha   90.00
_cell.angle_beta   90.00
_cell.angle_gamma   90.00
#
_symmetry.space_group_name_H-M   'P 1'
#
loop_
_entity.id
_entity.type
_entity.pdbx_description
1 polymer ?
#
loop_
_entity_poly.entity_id
_entity_poly.type
_entity_poly.pdbx_seq_one_letter_code
_entity_poly.pdbx_strand_id
1 'polypeptide(L)'
;MSGTDPEQMERFEAAPVLQLYYPPMELFYLLTQREDVKFNDSLANALELHKRYWTAEDERLRDPEGFVALGPLAIACLARDAGMIIEVESDYLPIHLLDGARVGEMST
;
A
#
# COMPACT_ATOMS: atom_id res chain seq x y z
N MET A 1 -12.97 -12.42 -16.62
CA MET A 1 -11.89 -11.56 -16.08
C MET A 1 -10.67 -11.75 -16.98
N SER A 2 -10.28 -10.70 -17.70
CA SER A 2 -9.16 -10.75 -18.68
C SER A 2 -7.78 -10.49 -18.05
N GLY A 3 -7.71 -10.27 -16.73
CA GLY A 3 -6.51 -9.77 -16.05
C GLY A 3 -5.43 -10.82 -15.75
N THR A 4 -5.67 -12.09 -16.05
CA THR A 4 -4.71 -13.19 -15.80
C THR A 4 -4.27 -13.88 -17.09
N ASP A 5 -4.50 -13.26 -18.24
CA ASP A 5 -4.06 -13.80 -19.53
C ASP A 5 -2.55 -13.64 -19.67
N PRO A 6 -1.78 -14.76 -19.71
CA PRO A 6 -0.31 -14.70 -19.75
C PRO A 6 0.23 -13.99 -20.99
N GLU A 7 -0.49 -13.98 -22.12
CA GLU A 7 -0.05 -13.25 -23.32
C GLU A 7 -0.17 -11.72 -23.17
N GLN A 8 -1.00 -11.24 -22.22
CA GLN A 8 -1.05 -9.81 -21.87
C GLN A 8 0.01 -9.43 -20.84
N MET A 9 0.62 -10.40 -20.16
CA MET A 9 1.65 -10.14 -19.15
C MET A 9 2.99 -9.71 -19.74
N GLU A 10 3.28 -10.03 -21.01
CA GLU A 10 4.50 -9.60 -21.71
C GLU A 10 4.63 -8.06 -21.85
N ARG A 11 3.55 -7.32 -21.59
CA ARG A 11 3.48 -5.87 -21.77
C ARG A 11 3.64 -5.04 -20.50
N PHE A 12 3.75 -5.66 -19.32
CA PHE A 12 3.97 -4.90 -18.09
C PHE A 12 5.44 -4.52 -17.95
N GLU A 13 5.70 -3.22 -17.84
CA GLU A 13 6.99 -2.73 -17.41
C GLU A 13 7.32 -3.31 -16.03
N ALA A 14 8.58 -3.67 -15.79
CA ALA A 14 8.98 -4.34 -14.55
C ALA A 14 8.77 -3.46 -13.30
N ALA A 15 8.89 -2.14 -13.45
CA ALA A 15 8.79 -1.18 -12.36
C ALA A 15 7.42 -1.22 -11.63
N PRO A 16 6.26 -1.03 -12.28
CA PRO A 16 4.96 -1.07 -11.59
C PRO A 16 4.67 -2.43 -10.94
N VAL A 17 5.11 -3.53 -11.55
CA VAL A 17 4.95 -4.88 -10.97
C VAL A 17 5.70 -4.98 -9.64
N LEU A 18 6.97 -4.59 -9.61
CA LEU A 18 7.81 -4.73 -8.42
C LEU A 18 7.52 -3.66 -7.36
N GLN A 19 7.10 -2.46 -7.77
CA GLN A 19 6.98 -1.32 -6.87
C GLN A 19 5.54 -1.05 -6.40
N LEU A 20 4.52 -1.47 -7.15
CA LEU A 20 3.12 -1.23 -6.80
C LEU A 20 2.32 -2.52 -6.56
N TYR A 21 2.50 -3.55 -7.38
CA TYR A 21 1.63 -4.74 -7.34
C TYR A 21 2.11 -5.83 -6.40
N TYR A 22 3.41 -6.13 -6.37
CA TYR A 22 3.97 -7.14 -5.46
C TYR A 22 3.87 -6.76 -3.97
N PRO A 23 4.20 -5.52 -3.55
CA PRO A 23 4.21 -5.17 -2.13
C PRO A 23 2.89 -5.46 -1.36
N PRO A 24 1.69 -5.11 -1.86
CA PRO A 24 0.45 -5.47 -1.15
C PRO A 24 0.19 -6.98 -1.09
N MET A 25 0.72 -7.77 -2.03
CA MET A 25 0.63 -9.24 -1.96
C MET A 25 1.52 -9.80 -0.84
N GLU A 26 2.73 -9.26 -0.68
CA GLU A 26 3.63 -9.60 0.44
C GLU A 26 3.02 -9.22 1.78
N LEU A 27 2.46 -8.01 1.90
CA LEU A 27 1.75 -7.56 3.12
C LEU A 27 0.60 -8.51 3.46
N PHE A 28 -0.21 -8.90 2.48
CA PHE A 28 -1.31 -9.83 2.69
C PHE A 28 -0.80 -11.20 3.18
N TYR A 29 0.28 -11.72 2.59
CA TYR A 29 0.92 -12.94 3.05
C TYR A 29 1.40 -12.82 4.51
N LEU A 30 2.08 -11.74 4.87
CA LEU A 30 2.57 -11.53 6.25
C LEU A 30 1.41 -11.38 7.25
N LEU A 31 0.32 -10.75 6.84
CA LEU A 31 -0.92 -10.70 7.62
C LEU A 31 -1.49 -12.10 7.88
N THR A 32 -1.58 -12.97 6.86
CA THR A 32 -2.08 -14.34 7.08
C THR A 32 -1.18 -15.16 8.01
N GLN A 33 0.11 -14.85 8.04
CA GLN A 33 1.09 -15.50 8.92
C GLN A 33 1.18 -14.89 10.32
N ARG A 34 0.52 -13.75 10.60
CA ARG A 34 0.62 -13.01 11.88
C ARG A 34 2.05 -12.62 12.23
N GLU A 35 2.81 -12.16 11.24
CA GLU A 35 4.22 -11.77 11.37
C GLU A 35 4.35 -10.25 11.56
N ASP A 36 3.92 -9.73 12.71
CA ASP A 36 3.74 -8.29 12.98
C ASP A 36 4.97 -7.42 12.72
N VAL A 37 6.16 -7.88 13.14
CA VAL A 37 7.42 -7.14 12.91
C VAL A 37 7.73 -7.06 11.43
N LYS A 38 7.69 -8.20 10.72
CA LYS A 38 7.96 -8.25 9.28
C LYS A 38 6.91 -7.49 8.48
N PHE A 39 5.67 -7.48 8.94
CA PHE A 39 4.59 -6.72 8.32
C PHE A 39 4.90 -5.23 8.35
N ASN A 40 5.30 -4.68 9.51
CA ASN A 40 5.67 -3.27 9.62
C ASN A 40 6.91 -2.92 8.78
N ASP A 41 7.93 -3.78 8.76
CA ASP A 41 9.11 -3.61 7.89
C ASP A 41 8.73 -3.59 6.40
N SER A 42 7.90 -4.55 5.97
CA SER A 42 7.41 -4.64 4.58
C SER A 42 6.50 -3.47 4.24
N LEU A 43 5.68 -2.98 5.17
CA LEU A 43 4.81 -1.82 4.96
C LEU A 43 5.62 -0.55 4.73
N ALA A 44 6.65 -0.31 5.56
CA ALA A 44 7.57 0.81 5.37
C ALA A 44 8.25 0.75 3.99
N ASN A 45 8.72 -0.44 3.60
CA ASN A 45 9.32 -0.65 2.28
C ASN A 45 8.32 -0.43 1.13
N ALA A 46 7.09 -0.91 1.25
CA ALA A 46 6.03 -0.73 0.26
C ALA A 46 5.73 0.76 0.01
N LEU A 47 5.71 1.57 1.08
CA LEU A 47 5.47 3.02 0.98
C LEU A 47 6.63 3.75 0.31
N GLU A 48 7.88 3.34 0.58
CA GLU A 48 9.06 3.88 -0.10
C GLU A 48 9.10 3.48 -1.59
N LEU A 49 8.69 2.26 -1.94
CA LEU A 49 8.56 1.82 -3.32
C LEU A 49 7.48 2.60 -4.08
N HIS A 50 6.31 2.82 -3.44
CA HIS A 50 5.24 3.65 -3.99
C HIS A 50 5.74 5.06 -4.27
N LYS A 51 6.37 5.72 -3.27
CA LYS A 51 6.99 7.03 -3.44
C LYS A 51 7.94 7.04 -4.63
N ARG A 52 8.88 6.09 -4.68
CA ARG A 52 9.89 6.01 -5.75
C ARG A 52 9.26 5.90 -7.13
N TYR A 53 8.21 5.11 -7.29
CA TYR A 53 7.53 4.95 -8.57
C TYR A 53 6.86 6.26 -9.01
N TRP A 54 6.08 6.88 -8.12
CA TRP A 54 5.29 8.06 -8.45
C TRP A 54 6.11 9.35 -8.55
N THR A 55 7.27 9.43 -7.90
CA THR A 55 8.17 10.59 -8.00
C THR A 55 9.30 10.40 -9.03
N ALA A 56 9.31 9.29 -9.78
CA ALA A 56 10.36 9.01 -10.77
C ALA A 56 10.34 9.97 -11.97
N GLU A 57 9.15 10.47 -12.33
CA GLU A 57 8.92 11.33 -13.49
C GLU A 57 7.96 12.46 -13.13
N ASP A 58 8.21 13.67 -13.63
CA ASP A 58 7.40 14.87 -13.34
C ASP A 58 5.92 14.71 -13.72
N GLU A 59 5.63 13.89 -14.74
CA GLU A 59 4.27 13.55 -15.15
C GLU A 59 3.55 12.74 -14.07
N ARG A 60 4.21 11.69 -13.54
CA ARG A 60 3.67 10.83 -12.48
C ARG A 60 3.53 11.57 -11.15
N LEU A 61 4.38 12.56 -10.88
CA LEU A 61 4.33 13.33 -9.64
C LEU A 61 2.99 14.05 -9.43
N ARG A 62 2.30 14.41 -10.52
CA ARG A 62 1.01 15.12 -10.48
C ARG A 62 -0.18 14.17 -10.66
N ASP A 63 0.07 12.88 -10.80
CA ASP A 63 -0.97 11.89 -10.96
C ASP A 63 -1.66 11.63 -9.61
N PRO A 64 -2.99 11.83 -9.51
CA PRO A 64 -3.72 11.58 -8.27
C PRO A 64 -3.66 10.12 -7.80
N GLU A 65 -3.40 9.15 -8.68
CA GLU A 65 -3.20 7.74 -8.28
C GLU A 65 -1.98 7.57 -7.37
N GLY A 66 -1.01 8.49 -7.45
CA GLY A 66 0.19 8.48 -6.62
C GLY A 66 0.02 9.07 -5.22
N PHE A 67 -1.10 9.76 -4.93
CA PHE A 67 -1.25 10.50 -3.67
C PHE A 67 -1.41 9.60 -2.45
N VAL A 68 -2.00 8.41 -2.64
CA VAL A 68 -2.21 7.44 -1.56
C VAL A 68 -1.75 6.08 -2.03
N ALA A 69 -0.99 5.37 -1.19
CA ALA A 69 -0.62 3.99 -1.43
C ALA A 69 -1.83 3.08 -1.13
N LEU A 70 -2.84 3.10 -2.00
CA LEU A 70 -4.16 2.51 -1.72
C LEU A 70 -4.10 1.01 -1.42
N GLY A 71 -3.25 0.26 -2.14
CA GLY A 71 -3.02 -1.16 -1.89
C GLY A 71 -2.45 -1.42 -0.48
N PRO A 72 -1.27 -0.87 -0.15
CA PRO A 72 -0.71 -0.94 1.21
C PRO A 72 -1.66 -0.45 2.31
N LEU A 73 -2.37 0.66 2.10
CA LEU A 73 -3.36 1.19 3.06
C LEU A 73 -4.48 0.17 3.32
N ALA A 74 -5.05 -0.42 2.27
CA ALA A 74 -6.13 -1.39 2.43
C ALA A 74 -5.69 -2.60 3.28
N ILE A 75 -4.47 -3.11 3.06
CA ILE A 75 -3.95 -4.23 3.85
C ILE A 75 -3.61 -3.80 5.29
N ALA A 76 -3.08 -2.59 5.50
CA ALA A 76 -2.84 -2.05 6.83
C ALA A 76 -4.14 -1.89 7.64
N CYS A 77 -5.24 -1.46 7.02
CA CYS A 77 -6.57 -1.45 7.65
C CYS A 77 -6.99 -2.86 8.09
N LEU A 78 -6.85 -3.86 7.21
CA LEU A 78 -7.17 -5.26 7.56
C LEU A 78 -6.31 -5.80 8.70
N ALA A 79 -5.02 -5.43 8.74
CA ALA A 79 -4.12 -5.81 9.82
C ALA A 79 -4.55 -5.20 11.17
N ARG A 80 -4.99 -3.94 11.18
CA ARG A 80 -5.55 -3.30 12.39
C ARG A 80 -6.86 -3.94 12.82
N ASP A 81 -7.77 -4.21 11.90
CA ASP A 81 -9.01 -4.94 12.19
C ASP A 81 -8.72 -6.34 12.77
N ALA A 82 -7.58 -6.93 12.39
CA ALA A 82 -7.09 -8.20 12.92
C ALA A 82 -6.33 -8.07 14.26
N GLY A 83 -6.16 -6.86 14.80
CA GLY A 83 -5.52 -6.57 16.09
C GLY A 83 -4.01 -6.32 16.04
N MET A 84 -3.42 -6.19 14.85
CA MET A 84 -1.98 -5.86 14.70
C MET A 84 -1.75 -4.37 14.96
N ILE A 85 -0.62 -4.04 15.58
CA ILE A 85 -0.18 -2.66 15.77
C ILE A 85 0.57 -2.21 14.51
N ILE A 86 0.12 -1.10 13.93
CA ILE A 86 0.80 -0.44 12.81
C ILE A 86 1.65 0.69 13.37
N GLU A 87 2.95 0.58 13.20
CA GLU A 87 3.96 1.51 13.74
C GLU A 87 4.47 2.49 12.67
N VAL A 88 4.12 2.25 11.41
CA VAL A 88 4.62 3.02 10.26
C VAL A 88 3.78 4.27 10.03
N GLU A 89 4.44 5.42 9.98
CA GLU A 89 3.85 6.70 9.59
C GLU A 89 4.37 7.13 8.20
N SER A 90 3.48 7.66 7.35
CA SER A 90 3.83 8.14 6.01
C SER A 90 2.77 9.06 5.46
N ASP A 91 3.17 10.06 4.66
CA ASP A 91 2.24 10.91 3.90
C ASP A 91 1.40 10.10 2.89
N TYR A 92 1.89 8.94 2.45
CA TYR A 92 1.17 8.02 1.56
C TYR A 92 0.24 7.04 2.31
N LEU A 93 0.27 7.07 3.65
CA LEU A 93 -0.53 6.25 4.56
C LEU A 93 -1.36 7.16 5.48
N PRO A 94 -2.41 7.83 4.97
CA PRO A 94 -3.17 8.82 5.71
C PRO A 94 -3.80 8.23 6.97
N ILE A 95 -3.33 8.69 8.13
CA ILE A 95 -3.66 8.15 9.46
C ILE A 95 -5.16 8.09 9.74
N HIS A 96 -5.92 9.11 9.33
CA HIS A 96 -7.37 9.15 9.55
C HIS A 96 -8.13 8.06 8.79
N LEU A 97 -7.63 7.64 7.62
CA LEU A 97 -8.20 6.50 6.88
C LEU A 97 -7.78 5.18 7.53
N LEU A 98 -6.55 5.09 8.02
CA LEU A 98 -6.03 3.93 8.73
C LEU A 98 -6.75 3.68 10.07
N ASP A 99 -7.10 4.75 10.78
CA ASP A 99 -7.85 4.70 12.04
C ASP A 99 -9.35 4.47 11.85
N GLY A 100 -9.84 4.48 10.61
CA GLY A 100 -11.28 4.39 10.33
C GLY A 100 -12.07 5.58 10.90
N ALA A 101 -11.40 6.72 11.16
CA ALA A 101 -12.02 7.89 11.75
C ALA A 101 -13.10 8.46 10.82
N ARG A 102 -14.35 8.45 11.28
CA ARG A 102 -15.44 9.14 10.57
C ARG A 102 -15.41 10.63 10.90
N VAL A 103 -15.55 11.46 9.86
CA VAL A 103 -15.78 12.90 10.01
C VAL A 103 -17.05 13.11 10.85
N GLY A 104 -16.89 13.63 12.07
CA GLY A 104 -17.96 13.87 13.05
C GLY A 104 -17.80 13.14 14.40
N GLU A 105 -16.93 12.14 14.49
CA GLU A 105 -16.67 11.41 15.75
C GLU A 105 -15.44 11.94 16.53
N MET A 106 -14.67 12.85 15.92
CA MET A 106 -13.59 13.55 16.60
C MET A 106 -14.18 14.72 17.41
N SER A 107 -14.31 14.52 18.71
CA SER A 107 -14.57 15.64 19.62
C SER A 107 -13.38 16.62 19.54
N THR A 108 -13.69 17.89 19.25
CA THR A 108 -12.75 19.01 19.35
C THR A 108 -12.38 19.27 20.80
#